data_AF-A0A946A7X2-F1
#
_entry.id   AF-A0A946A7X2-F1
#
_cell.length_a   1.000
_cell.length_b   1.000
_cell.length_c   1.000
_cell.angle_alpha   90.00
_cell.angle_beta   90.00
_cell.angle_gamma   90.00
#
_symmetry.space_group_name_H-M   'P 1'
#
loop_
_entity.id
_entity.type
_entity.pdbx_description
1 polymer ?
#
loop_
_entity_poly.entity_id
_entity_poly.type
_entity_poly.pdbx_seq_one_letter_code
_entity_poly.pdbx_strand_id
1 'polypeptide(L)' 'SEKSIIKINVLNFKGRQASVTADNIEFRNIKEVTIQSSNDKSCKILFDNNHSIEDKILNEQFQY' A
#
# COMPACT_ATOMS: atom_id res chain seq x y z
N SER A 1 2.92 -18.25 -0.22
CA SER A 1 2.34 -16.96 0.19
C SER A 1 2.63 -16.69 1.65
N GLU A 2 3.27 -15.56 1.94
CA GLU A 2 3.38 -15.00 3.29
C GLU A 2 1.96 -14.71 3.82
N LYS A 3 1.63 -15.24 5.02
CA LYS A 3 0.32 -15.07 5.68
C LYS A 3 0.41 -14.15 6.89
N SER A 4 1.19 -13.09 6.76
CA SER A 4 1.40 -12.13 7.85
C SER A 4 0.21 -11.18 7.95
N ILE A 5 -0.34 -11.05 9.16
CA ILE A 5 -1.43 -10.14 9.48
C ILE A 5 -0.86 -9.02 10.35
N ILE A 6 -0.98 -7.79 9.88
CA ILE A 6 -0.55 -6.59 10.63
C ILE A 6 -1.80 -5.87 11.12
N LYS A 7 -1.86 -5.58 12.42
CA LYS A 7 -2.93 -4.79 13.04
C LYS A 7 -2.36 -3.49 13.58
N ILE A 8 -2.97 -2.38 13.21
CA ILE A 8 -2.61 -1.04 13.69
C ILE A 8 -3.82 -0.47 14.43
N ASN A 9 -3.60 -0.07 15.69
CA ASN A 9 -4.62 0.51 16.55
C ASN A 9 -4.35 1.99 16.81
N VAL A 10 -5.38 2.83 16.73
CA VAL A 10 -5.29 4.26 17.01
C VAL A 10 -5.54 4.51 18.49
N LEU A 11 -4.44 4.57 19.25
CA LEU A 11 -4.43 4.91 20.67
C LEU A 11 -4.86 6.38 20.83
N ASN A 12 -6.14 6.63 21.18
CA ASN A 12 -6.82 7.94 21.24
C ASN A 12 -7.51 8.42 19.94
N PHE A 13 -8.30 7.55 19.28
CA PHE A 13 -9.05 7.93 18.08
C PHE A 13 -9.98 9.15 18.24
N LYS A 14 -10.48 9.43 19.46
CA LYS A 14 -11.39 10.56 19.72
C LYS A 14 -10.64 11.90 19.71
N GLY A 15 -9.46 11.96 20.32
CA GLY A 15 -8.66 13.18 20.42
C GLY A 15 -7.67 13.37 19.27
N ARG A 16 -7.30 12.29 18.58
CA ARG A 16 -6.37 12.30 17.45
C ARG A 16 -6.87 11.36 16.37
N GLN A 17 -7.76 11.89 15.54
CA GLN A 17 -8.30 11.16 14.40
C GLN A 17 -7.18 10.85 13.39
N ALA A 18 -7.20 9.65 12.84
CA ALA A 18 -6.31 9.23 11.76
C ALA A 18 -7.15 8.82 10.54
N SER A 19 -6.54 8.91 9.36
CA SER A 19 -7.06 8.30 8.15
C SER A 19 -6.16 7.17 7.67
N VAL A 20 -6.74 6.29 6.88
CA VAL A 20 -6.03 5.26 6.13
C VAL A 20 -6.41 5.39 4.67
N THR A 21 -5.42 5.31 3.80
CA THR A 21 -5.60 5.37 2.35
C THR A 21 -5.10 4.09 1.72
N ALA A 22 -5.89 3.52 0.81
CA ALA A 22 -5.53 2.40 -0.04
C ALA A 22 -5.80 2.82 -1.49
N ASP A 23 -4.74 2.92 -2.29
CA ASP A 23 -4.77 3.48 -3.65
C ASP A 23 -5.47 4.86 -3.68
N ASN A 24 -6.64 4.94 -4.31
CA ASN A 24 -7.43 6.17 -4.43
C ASN A 24 -8.61 6.25 -3.43
N ILE A 25 -8.71 5.30 -2.49
CA ILE A 25 -9.78 5.25 -1.50
C ILE A 25 -9.24 5.65 -0.14
N GLU A 26 -9.87 6.65 0.49
CA GLU A 26 -9.53 7.10 1.84
C GLU A 26 -10.68 6.82 2.82
N PHE A 27 -10.33 6.28 4.00
CA PHE A 27 -11.22 6.17 5.15
C PHE A 27 -10.71 7.07 6.28
N ARG A 28 -11.58 7.94 6.80
CA ARG A 28 -11.23 8.90 7.86
C ARG A 28 -11.82 8.48 9.21
N ASN A 29 -11.24 9.00 10.28
CA ASN A 29 -11.69 8.77 11.67
C ASN A 29 -11.67 7.28 12.07
N ILE A 30 -10.62 6.58 11.64
CA ILE A 30 -10.46 5.14 11.88
C ILE A 30 -10.00 4.84 13.31
N LYS A 31 -10.38 3.65 13.80
CA LYS A 31 -9.98 3.14 15.13
C LYS A 31 -8.91 2.06 15.03
N GLU A 32 -9.03 1.20 14.04
CA GLU A 32 -8.16 0.06 13.78
C GLU A 32 -8.07 -0.14 12.26
N VAL A 33 -6.94 -0.65 11.79
CA VAL A 33 -6.80 -1.22 10.45
C VAL A 33 -6.11 -2.58 10.54
N THR A 34 -6.60 -3.54 9.74
CA THR A 34 -5.96 -4.85 9.55
C THR A 34 -5.46 -4.94 8.11
N ILE A 35 -4.19 -5.31 7.94
CA ILE A 35 -3.51 -5.43 6.65
C ILE A 35 -3.10 -6.89 6.46
N GLN A 36 -3.45 -7.46 5.31
CA GLN A 36 -3.09 -8.83 4.92
C GLN A 36 -2.93 -8.94 3.40
N SER A 37 -2.11 -9.89 2.95
CA SER A 37 -1.99 -10.24 1.54
C SER A 37 -3.23 -10.99 1.06
N SER A 38 -3.77 -10.58 -0.09
CA SER A 38 -4.82 -11.33 -0.80
C SER A 38 -4.19 -12.48 -1.59
N ASN A 39 -4.80 -13.66 -1.56
CA ASN A 39 -4.40 -14.78 -2.42
C ASN A 39 -5.22 -14.85 -3.73
N ASP A 40 -6.30 -14.09 -3.80
CA ASP A 40 -7.28 -14.04 -4.90
C ASP A 40 -7.13 -12.79 -5.78
N LYS A 41 -6.43 -11.76 -5.30
CA LYS A 41 -6.13 -10.55 -6.05
C LYS A 41 -4.70 -10.63 -6.56
N SER A 42 -4.53 -10.57 -7.88
CA SER A 42 -3.22 -10.48 -8.52
C SER A 42 -3.27 -9.43 -9.63
N CYS A 43 -2.13 -8.76 -9.85
CA CYS A 43 -1.94 -7.82 -10.95
C CYS A 43 -0.89 -8.41 -11.89
N LYS A 44 -1.18 -8.43 -13.19
CA LYS A 44 -0.22 -8.87 -14.21
C LYS A 44 0.63 -7.68 -14.63
N ILE A 45 1.89 -7.68 -14.22
CA ILE A 45 2.87 -6.70 -14.67
C ILE A 45 3.32 -7.10 -16.08
N LEU A 46 3.22 -6.18 -17.03
CA LEU A 46 3.74 -6.36 -18.40
C LEU A 46 5.14 -5.76 -18.46
N PHE A 47 6.10 -6.53 -18.95
CA PHE A 47 7.50 -6.12 -19.08
C PHE A 47 7.86 -5.96 -20.56
N ASP A 48 8.60 -4.90 -20.89
CA ASP A 48 9.25 -4.70 -22.18
C ASP A 48 10.76 -4.91 -22.01
N ASN A 49 11.36 -5.80 -22.79
CA ASN A 49 12.80 -6.09 -22.69
C ASN A 49 13.68 -4.90 -23.10
N ASN A 50 13.12 -3.90 -23.79
CA ASN A 50 13.84 -2.68 -24.15
C ASN A 50 13.84 -1.62 -23.03
N HIS A 51 12.99 -1.80 -22.00
CA HIS A 51 12.83 -0.86 -20.89
C HIS A 51 12.70 -1.62 -19.57
N SER A 52 13.80 -1.71 -18.82
CA SER A 52 13.78 -2.44 -17.56
C SER A 52 12.91 -1.74 -16.50
N ILE A 53 12.26 -2.53 -15.65
CA ILE A 53 11.48 -2.00 -14.52
C ILE A 53 12.39 -1.26 -13.52
N GLU A 54 13.63 -1.72 -13.39
CA GLU A 54 14.65 -1.13 -12.51
C GLU A 54 15.02 0.27 -12.98
N ASP A 55 15.28 0.45 -14.28
CA ASP A 55 15.53 1.77 -14.87
C ASP A 55 14.34 2.71 -14.66
N LYS A 56 13.11 2.20 -14.82
CA LYS A 56 11.90 2.99 -14.58
C LYS A 56 11.79 3.44 -13.11
N ILE A 57 11.99 2.52 -12.16
CA ILE A 57 11.94 2.82 -10.72
C ILE A 57 13.02 3.85 -10.35
N LEU A 58 14.26 3.67 -10.84
CA LEU A 58 15.36 4.60 -10.57
C LEU A 58 15.05 6.00 -11.13
N ASN A 59 14.51 6.08 -12.34
CA ASN A 59 14.14 7.36 -12.94
C ASN A 59 13.01 8.06 -12.16
N GLU A 60 11.98 7.34 -11.70
CA GLU A 60 10.88 7.92 -10.91
C GLU A 60 11.34 8.42 -9.52
N GLN A 61 12.31 7.76 -8.89
CA GLN A 61 12.76 8.12 -7.54
C GLN A 61 13.84 9.22 -7.53
N PHE A 62 14.61 9.38 -8.61
CA PHE A 62 15.82 10.20 -8.59
C PHE A 62 16.02 11.15 -9.79
N GLN A 63 15.31 10.97 -10.91
CA GLN A 63 15.48 11.78 -12.12
C GLN A 63 14.35 12.82 -12.32
N TYR A 64 13.58 13.10 -11.28
CA TYR A 64 12.63 14.23 -11.21
C TYR A 64 12.72 14.95 -9.87
#